data_AF-A0A392PN59-F1
#
_entry.id   AF-A0A392PN59-F1
#
_cell.length_a   1.000
_cell.length_b   1.000
_cell.length_c   1.000
_cell.angle_alpha   90.00
_cell.angle_beta   90.00
_cell.angle_gamma   90.00
#
_symmetry.space_group_name_H-M   'P 1'
#
loop_
_entity.id
_entity.type
_entity.pdbx_description
1 polymer ?
#
loop_
_entity_poly.entity_id
_entity_poly.type
_entity_poly.pdbx_seq_one_letter_code
_entity_poly.pdbx_strand_id
1 'polypeptide(L)' 'MERYEVVKDIGSGNFAVAKLVRDIFTKELFAVKFIERGQK' A
#
# COMPACT_ATOMS: atom_id res chain seq x y z
N MET A 1 4.86 -0.37 -8.88
CA MET A 1 3.91 -1.15 -8.05
C MET A 1 3.33 -2.30 -8.87
N GLU A 2 4.17 -2.99 -9.65
CA GLU A 2 3.69 -3.95 -10.66
C GLU A 2 3.34 -5.32 -10.06
N ARG A 3 3.85 -5.62 -8.86
CA ARG A 3 3.60 -6.88 -8.13
C ARG A 3 2.37 -6.83 -7.21
N TYR A 4 1.94 -5.64 -6.80
CA TYR A 4 0.92 -5.48 -5.77
C TYR A 4 -0.22 -4.60 -6.28
N GLU A 5 -1.42 -5.13 -6.34
CA GLU A 5 -2.63 -4.39 -6.67
C GLU A 5 -3.20 -3.72 -5.41
N VAL A 6 -3.52 -2.42 -5.45
CA VAL A 6 -4.21 -1.76 -4.34
C VAL A 6 -5.67 -2.20 -4.32
N VAL A 7 -6.11 -2.76 -3.19
CA VAL A 7 -7.51 -3.15 -2.99
C VAL A 7 -8.30 -2.00 -2.39
N LYS A 8 -7.82 -1.46 -1.26
CA LYS A 8 -8.42 -0.31 -0.58
C LYS A 8 -7.49 0.29 0.46
N ASP A 9 -7.79 1.51 0.87
CA ASP A 9 -7.15 2.14 2.01
C ASP A 9 -7.75 1.58 3.30
N ILE A 10 -6.88 1.28 4.26
CA ILE A 10 -7.25 0.65 5.55
C ILE A 10 -6.83 1.48 6.76
N GLY A 11 -6.16 2.60 6.55
CA GLY A 11 -5.84 3.57 7.59
C GLY A 11 -5.04 4.75 7.04
N SER A 12 -5.11 5.87 7.74
CA SER A 12 -4.38 7.09 7.41
C SER A 12 -3.77 7.69 8.67
N GLY A 13 -2.55 8.19 8.56
CA GLY A 13 -1.89 8.99 9.59
C GLY A 13 -1.18 10.19 8.94
N ASN A 14 -0.62 11.06 9.78
CA ASN A 14 -0.07 12.35 9.34
C ASN A 14 0.97 12.27 8.22
N PHE A 15 1.69 11.15 8.11
CA PHE A 15 2.82 10.98 7.17
C PHE A 15 2.70 9.74 6.27
N ALA A 16 1.60 8.98 6.39
CA ALA A 16 1.47 7.72 5.68
C ALA A 16 0.02 7.25 5.56
N VAL A 17 -0.26 6.50 4.50
CA VAL A 17 -1.52 5.78 4.31
C VAL A 17 -1.24 4.28 4.32
N ALA A 18 -1.94 3.54 5.18
CA ALA A 18 -1.94 2.08 5.15
C ALA A 18 -2.91 1.62 4.07
N LYS A 19 -2.42 0.83 3.11
CA LYS A 19 -3.23 0.26 2.03
C LYS A 19 -3.23 -1.26 2.15
N LEU A 20 -4.40 -1.86 1.98
CA LEU A 20 -4.52 -3.28 1.72
C LEU A 20 -4.17 -3.52 0.26
N VAL A 21 -3.20 -4.38 0.03
CA VAL A 21 -2.75 -4.77 -1.31
C VAL A 21 -2.89 -6.28 -1.49
N ARG A 22 -2.99 -6.69 -2.75
CA ARG A 22 -2.97 -8.10 -3.16
C ARG A 22 -1.74 -8.36 -4.02
N ASP A 23 -0.95 -9.37 -3.67
CA ASP A 23 0.11 -9.84 -4.57
C ASP A 23 -0.52 -10.50 -5.80
N ILE A 24 -0.15 -10.05 -7.00
CA ILE A 24 -0.80 -10.50 -8.23
C ILE A 24 -0.49 -11.97 -8.57
N PHE A 25 0.60 -12.52 -8.07
CA PHE A 25 1.05 -13.89 -8.32
C PHE A 25 0.52 -14.85 -7.26
N THR A 26 0.68 -14.52 -5.97
CA THR A 26 0.27 -15.42 -4.86
C THR A 26 -1.18 -15.23 -4.45
N LYS A 27 -1.81 -14.11 -4.84
CA LYS A 27 -3.16 -13.68 -4.39
C LYS A 27 -3.27 -13.42 -2.88
N GLU A 28 -2.16 -13.43 -2.16
CA GLU A 28 -2.13 -13.12 -0.73
C GLU A 28 -2.35 -11.63 -0.48
N LEU A 29 -2.91 -11.33 0.69
CA LEU A 29 -3.22 -9.97 1.12
C LEU A 29 -2.17 -9.45 2.09
N PHE A 30 -1.75 -8.20 1.89
CA PHE A 30 -0.76 -7.53 2.74
C PHE A 30 -1.24 -6.13 3.13
N ALA A 31 -0.85 -5.68 4.33
CA ALA A 31 -0.95 -4.29 4.73
C ALA A 31 0.39 -3.58 4.45
N VAL A 32 0.37 -2.56 3.61
CA VAL A 32 1.56 -1.79 3.23
C VAL A 32 1.40 -0.34 3.67
N LYS A 33 2.43 0.20 4.31
CA LYS A 33 2.50 1.62 4.70
C LYS A 33 3.10 2.44 3.56
N PHE A 34 2.27 3.22 2.87
CA PHE A 34 2.70 4.16 1.83
C PHE A 34 3.17 5.45 2.48
N ILE A 35 4.44 5.80 2.25
CA ILE A 35 5.07 7.01 2.76
C ILE A 35 5.45 7.85 1.54
N GLU A 36 4.84 9.03 1.43
CA GLU A 36 5.21 9.98 0.37
C GLU A 36 6.64 10.46 0.62
N ARG A 37 7.52 10.28 -0.38
CA ARG A 37 8.84 10.90 -0.34
C ARG A 37 8.64 12.33 -0.83
N GLY A 38 8.79 13.29 0.09
CA GLY A 38 8.70 14.72 -0.22
C GLY A 38 9.70 15.16 -1.31
N GLN A 39 9.66 16.44 -1.66
CA GLN A 39 10.57 17.00 -2.67
C GLN A 39 12.04 16.84 -2.24
N LYS A 40 12.88 16.50 -3.22
CA LYS A 40 14.31 16.26 -3.05
C LYS A 40 15.11 17.54 -3.19
#